data_AF-L8INR8-F1
#
_entry.id   AF-L8INR8-F1
#
_cell.length_a   1.000
_cell.length_b   1.000
_cell.length_c   1.000
_cell.angle_alpha   90.00
_cell.angle_beta   90.00
_cell.angle_gamma   90.00
#
_symmetry.space_group_name_H-M   'P 1'
#
loop_
_entity.id
_entity.type
_entity.pdbx_description
1 polymer ?
#
loop_
_entity_poly.entity_id
_entity_poly.type
_entity_poly.pdbx_seq_one_letter_code
_entity_poly.pdbx_strand_id
1 'polypeptide(L)'
;MKIWTSEHVFDHPWEIFTTAAMQKHPNSMNPSVVGADVLDRHIYPSGRLHSHRLLSTEWGLPSIVKSIIGAARTKTYMQEYS
;
A
#
# COMPACT_ATOMS: atom_id res chain seq x y z
N MET A 1 15.48 -15.02 2.38
CA MET A 1 15.63 -14.92 3.85
C MET A 1 14.34 -14.34 4.42
N LYS A 2 13.73 -14.98 5.44
CA LYS A 2 12.56 -14.41 6.14
C LYS A 2 13.07 -13.57 7.31
N ILE A 3 13.05 -12.24 7.17
CA ILE A 3 13.59 -11.31 8.18
C ILE A 3 12.65 -11.06 9.36
N TRP A 4 11.34 -11.32 9.21
CA TRP A 4 10.32 -11.12 10.25
C TRP A 4 9.10 -12.02 10.03
N THR A 5 8.38 -12.37 11.12
CA THR A 5 7.06 -13.04 11.09
C THR A 5 6.19 -12.46 12.20
N SER A 6 4.91 -12.21 11.92
CA SER A 6 3.93 -11.78 12.92
C SER A 6 2.55 -12.34 12.58
N GLU A 7 1.75 -12.60 13.62
CA GLU A 7 0.35 -12.99 13.54
C GLU A 7 -0.49 -11.97 14.32
N HIS A 8 -1.66 -11.61 13.79
CA HIS A 8 -2.59 -10.69 14.41
C HIS A 8 -4.03 -11.08 14.08
N VAL A 9 -4.93 -10.95 15.07
CA VAL A 9 -6.35 -11.24 14.93
C VAL A 9 -7.14 -9.93 14.93
N PHE A 10 -7.91 -9.69 13.88
CA PHE A 10 -8.88 -8.61 13.82
C PHE A 10 -10.25 -9.13 14.27
N ASP A 11 -10.89 -8.44 15.22
CA ASP A 11 -12.21 -8.81 15.75
C ASP A 11 -13.36 -8.36 14.83
N HIS A 12 -13.29 -8.76 13.56
CA HIS A 12 -14.27 -8.45 12.52
C HIS A 12 -14.46 -9.63 11.57
N PRO A 13 -15.68 -9.85 11.03
CA PRO A 13 -15.92 -10.83 9.97
C PRO A 13 -14.99 -10.62 8.77
N TRP A 14 -14.63 -11.73 8.12
CA TRP A 14 -13.70 -11.74 6.98
C TRP A 14 -14.15 -10.83 5.83
N GLU A 15 -15.45 -10.77 5.55
CA GLU A 15 -16.05 -9.97 4.49
C GLU A 15 -15.86 -8.47 4.75
N ILE A 16 -15.99 -8.06 6.01
CA ILE A 16 -15.77 -6.66 6.43
C ILE A 16 -14.29 -6.33 6.33
N PHE A 17 -13.42 -7.22 6.84
CA PHE A 17 -11.98 -7.01 6.84
C PHE A 17 -11.43 -6.91 5.41
N THR A 18 -11.81 -7.83 4.52
CA THR A 18 -11.36 -7.83 3.12
C THR A 18 -11.84 -6.60 2.36
N THR A 19 -13.09 -6.17 2.57
CA THR A 19 -13.63 -4.94 1.98
C THR A 19 -12.85 -3.71 2.47
N ALA A 20 -12.59 -3.63 3.77
CA ALA A 20 -11.79 -2.54 4.35
C ALA A 20 -10.35 -2.55 3.83
N ALA A 21 -9.74 -3.73 3.63
CA ALA A 21 -8.39 -3.85 3.08
C ALA A 21 -8.30 -3.30 1.65
N MET A 22 -9.30 -3.56 0.81
CA MET A 22 -9.39 -3.01 -0.55
C MET A 22 -9.56 -1.47 -0.56
N GLN A 23 -10.13 -0.90 0.50
CA GLN A 23 -10.39 0.54 0.68
C GLN A 23 -9.49 1.20 1.74
N LYS A 24 -8.37 0.55 2.11
CA LYS A 24 -7.48 0.96 3.21
C LYS A 24 -6.96 2.40 3.12
N HIS A 25 -6.90 2.97 1.91
CA HIS A 25 -6.36 4.30 1.66
C HIS A 25 -7.40 5.17 0.93
N PRO A 26 -7.50 6.46 1.28
CA PRO A 26 -6.72 7.17 2.30
C PRO A 26 -7.12 6.82 3.76
N ASN A 27 -6.19 6.97 4.71
CA ASN A 27 -6.44 6.73 6.14
C ASN A 27 -5.55 7.64 7.01
N SER A 28 -6.10 8.22 8.07
CA SER A 28 -5.39 9.11 9.01
C SER A 28 -4.21 8.46 9.72
N MET A 29 -4.25 7.13 9.92
CA MET A 29 -3.15 6.38 10.55
C MET A 29 -1.93 6.21 9.63
N ASN A 30 -2.10 6.38 8.31
CA ASN A 30 -1.00 6.31 7.35
C ASN A 30 -1.15 7.41 6.28
N PRO A 31 -0.89 8.68 6.66
CA PRO A 31 -1.06 9.83 5.77
C PRO A 31 0.00 9.87 4.67
N SER A 32 1.10 9.13 4.82
CA SER A 32 2.17 9.07 3.83
C SER A 32 1.74 8.42 2.52
N VAL A 33 0.68 7.61 2.50
CA VAL A 33 0.11 7.07 1.26
C VAL A 33 -0.80 8.13 0.64
N VAL A 34 -0.26 8.84 -0.35
CA VAL A 34 -0.92 9.99 -0.99
C VAL A 34 -1.67 9.63 -2.27
N GLY A 35 -1.49 8.42 -2.79
CA GLY A 35 -2.21 7.93 -3.97
C GLY A 35 -2.26 6.40 -4.01
N ALA A 36 -3.33 5.86 -4.56
CA ALA A 36 -3.51 4.41 -4.73
C ALA A 36 -4.34 4.15 -6.00
N ASP A 37 -3.66 3.66 -7.04
CA ASP A 37 -4.28 3.37 -8.35
C ASP A 37 -4.43 1.86 -8.54
N VAL A 38 -5.55 1.43 -9.11
CA VAL A 38 -5.72 0.05 -9.59
C VAL A 38 -5.27 0.01 -11.05
N LEU A 39 -4.16 -0.66 -11.32
CA LEU A 39 -3.59 -0.76 -12.67
C LEU A 39 -4.28 -1.84 -13.49
N ASP A 40 -4.58 -2.97 -12.86
CA ASP A 40 -5.30 -4.09 -13.46
C ASP A 40 -6.13 -4.82 -12.40
N ARG A 41 -7.29 -5.36 -12.81
CA ARG A 41 -8.15 -6.16 -11.96
C ARG A 41 -8.96 -7.14 -12.79
N HIS A 42 -8.84 -8.42 -12.47
CA HIS A 42 -9.55 -9.48 -13.18
C HIS A 42 -9.89 -10.64 -12.25
N ILE A 43 -10.90 -11.42 -12.66
CA ILE A 43 -11.25 -12.68 -12.02
C ILE A 43 -10.72 -13.79 -12.93
N TYR A 44 -9.80 -14.61 -12.42
CA TYR A 44 -9.33 -15.78 -13.18
C TYR A 44 -10.40 -16.87 -13.26
N PRO A 45 -10.30 -17.82 -14.20
CA PRO A 45 -11.21 -18.97 -14.28
C PRO A 45 -11.33 -19.80 -13.00
N SER A 46 -10.34 -19.70 -12.10
CA SER A 46 -10.37 -20.30 -10.76
C SER A 46 -11.32 -19.59 -9.77
N GLY A 47 -11.96 -18.50 -10.17
CA GLY A 47 -12.86 -17.68 -9.33
C GLY A 47 -12.13 -16.73 -8.38
N ARG A 48 -10.80 -16.61 -8.49
CA ARG A 48 -9.99 -15.70 -7.65
C ARG A 48 -9.95 -14.31 -8.27
N LEU A 49 -10.20 -13.28 -7.46
CA LEU A 49 -9.98 -11.89 -7.80
C LEU A 49 -8.50 -11.56 -7.64
N HIS A 50 -7.90 -11.00 -8.68
CA HIS A 50 -6.53 -10.53 -8.68
C HIS A 50 -6.53 -9.02 -8.92
N SER A 51 -5.72 -8.29 -8.15
CA SER A 51 -5.58 -6.84 -8.31
C SER A 51 -4.11 -6.42 -8.31
N HIS A 52 -3.71 -5.70 -9.35
CA HIS A 52 -2.43 -4.98 -9.39
C HIS A 52 -2.68 -3.51 -9.02
N ARG A 53 -1.99 -3.02 -7.99
CA ARG A 53 -2.13 -1.64 -7.52
C ARG A 53 -0.80 -0.93 -7.47
N LEU A 54 -0.81 0.36 -7.73
CA LEU A 54 0.32 1.27 -7.56
C LEU A 54 0.02 2.22 -6.41
N LEU A 55 0.82 2.14 -5.35
CA LEU A 55 0.74 3.07 -4.23
C LEU A 55 1.81 4.14 -4.41
N SER A 56 1.39 5.41 -4.34
CA SER A 56 2.26 6.57 -4.28
C SER A 56 2.39 7.01 -2.84
N THR A 57 3.61 7.06 -2.31
CA THR A 57 3.88 7.48 -0.95
C THR A 57 4.79 8.69 -0.92
N GLU A 58 4.57 9.60 0.02
CA GLU A 58 5.43 10.75 0.25
C GLU A 58 6.00 10.67 1.67
N TRP A 59 7.33 10.64 1.76
CA TRP A 59 8.02 10.58 3.04
C TRP A 59 8.50 11.97 3.42
N GLY A 60 8.28 12.35 4.69
CA GLY A 60 8.76 13.60 5.27
C GLY A 60 10.27 13.60 5.49
N LEU A 61 11.06 13.52 4.41
CA LEU A 61 12.52 13.56 4.50
C LEU A 61 12.98 14.92 5.04
N PRO A 62 13.89 14.96 6.03
CA PRO A 62 14.50 16.21 6.48
C PRO A 62 15.19 16.95 5.33
N SER A 63 15.17 18.29 5.35
CA SER A 63 15.77 19.12 4.29
C SER A 63 17.25 18.83 4.03
N ILE A 64 18.00 18.53 5.10
CA ILE A 64 19.42 18.14 5.02
C ILE A 64 19.58 16.85 4.19
N VAL A 65 18.73 15.85 4.43
CA VAL A 65 18.77 14.59 3.68
C VAL A 65 18.45 14.84 2.22
N LYS A 66 17.39 15.62 1.92
CA LYS A 66 17.04 15.99 0.54
C LYS A 66 18.18 16.67 -0.20
N SER A 67 18.89 17.58 0.49
CA SER A 67 20.04 18.31 -0.05
C SER A 67 21.22 17.38 -0.37
N ILE A 68 21.57 16.46 0.54
CA ILE A 68 22.69 15.53 0.34
C ILE A 68 22.43 14.57 -0.83
N ILE A 69 21.22 14.01 -0.92
CA ILE A 69 20.90 13.00 -1.94
C ILE A 69 20.44 13.61 -3.26
N GLY A 70 20.29 14.94 -3.35
CA GLY A 70 19.79 15.63 -4.55
C GLY A 70 18.37 15.23 -4.95
N ALA A 71 17.53 14.79 -4.00
CA ALA A 71 16.19 14.32 -4.32
C ALA A 71 15.25 15.48 -4.66
N ALA A 72 15.01 15.68 -5.96
CA ALA A 72 14.01 16.62 -6.46
C ALA A 72 12.56 16.10 -6.28
N ARG A 73 12.37 14.79 -6.11
CA ARG A 73 11.08 14.14 -5.88
C ARG A 73 11.11 13.35 -4.57
N THR A 74 10.13 13.59 -3.72
CA THR A 74 9.93 12.90 -2.43
C THR A 74 8.96 11.72 -2.53
N LYS A 75 8.27 11.59 -3.67
CA LYS A 75 7.34 10.50 -3.92
C LYS A 75 8.10 9.21 -4.24
N THR A 76 7.75 8.15 -3.52
CA THR A 76 8.18 6.78 -3.80
C THR A 76 6.97 5.95 -4.21
N TYR A 77 7.23 4.89 -4.97
CA TYR A 77 6.17 4.05 -5.54
C TYR A 77 6.33 2.62 -5.04
N MET A 78 5.20 1.98 -4.74
CA MET A 78 5.13 0.57 -4.34
C MET A 78 4.12 -0.15 -5.22
N GLN A 79 4.49 -1.31 -5.74
CA GLN A 79 3.58 -2.17 -6.47
C GLN A 79 3.02 -3.21 -5.49
N GLU A 80 1.69 -3.31 -5.45
CA GLU A 80 0.95 -4.28 -4.65
C GLU A 80 0.24 -5.26 -5.59
N TYR A 81 0.25 -6.53 -5.22
CA TYR A 81 -0.49 -7.60 -5.89
C TYR A 81 -1.27 -8.39 -4.85
N SER A 82 -2.58 -8.48 -5.03
CA SER A 82 -3.50 -9.24 -4.19
C SER A 82 -4.32 -10.24 -4.99
#